data_AF-A0A2D9T5Z8-F1
#
_entry.id   AF-A0A2D9T5Z8-F1
#
_cell.length_a   1.000
_cell.length_b   1.000
_cell.length_c   1.000
_cell.angle_alpha   90.00
_cell.angle_beta   90.00
_cell.angle_gamma   90.00
#
_symmetry.space_group_name_H-M   'P 1'
#
loop_
_entity.id
_entity.type
_entity.pdbx_description
1 polymer ?
#
loop_
_entity_poly.entity_id
_entity_poly.type
_entity_poly.pdbx_seq_one_letter_code
_entity_poly.pdbx_strand_id
1 'polypeptide(L)'
;MGLTLCGGLCVDTQDDPNNCGSCGNRCASGICIDGMCSVGFPGHIILVGHDYASNRVGQNRVAGNAVFTSFDPEPHVVTFEGTAPTALVRGVDRAIDQVATERSRAWTKIDAAADEVPAELAQAQVFLIYPQGASSDMELFDIARTWTVALDTFTRRGGVVVVFDGESSHSGTWQMLAAAGLLDAGGHTVVTGDELALTGASDTVAFGVPLRYAAESTSVRFDETDGAGVVVSHPDGPVVLHRTVTP
;
A
#
# COMPACT_ATOMS: atom_id res chain seq x y z
N MET A 1 -18.91 -9.23 -12.92
CA MET A 1 -18.15 -10.20 -13.72
C MET A 1 -19.10 -10.89 -14.69
N GLY A 2 -18.69 -11.02 -15.95
CA GLY A 2 -19.44 -11.71 -16.99
C GLY A 2 -18.45 -12.35 -17.94
N LEU A 3 -18.62 -13.64 -18.23
CA LEU A 3 -17.79 -14.34 -19.20
C LEU A 3 -18.31 -14.08 -20.61
N THR A 4 -17.40 -13.87 -21.56
CA THR A 4 -17.70 -13.72 -22.98
C THR A 4 -17.44 -15.04 -23.70
N LEU A 5 -18.33 -15.44 -24.61
CA LEU A 5 -18.13 -16.63 -25.43
C LEU A 5 -17.14 -16.34 -26.56
N CYS A 6 -15.90 -16.81 -26.42
CA CYS A 6 -14.85 -16.69 -27.41
C CYS A 6 -14.46 -18.08 -27.94
N GLY A 7 -14.71 -18.33 -29.24
CA GLY A 7 -14.31 -19.59 -29.88
C GLY A 7 -14.95 -20.84 -29.26
N GLY A 8 -16.13 -20.73 -28.63
CA GLY A 8 -16.80 -21.83 -27.95
C GLY A 8 -16.41 -22.02 -26.49
N LEU A 9 -15.53 -21.17 -25.95
CA LEU A 9 -15.14 -21.15 -24.54
C LEU A 9 -15.65 -19.86 -23.87
N CYS A 10 -16.11 -19.96 -22.63
CA CYS A 10 -16.41 -18.79 -21.82
C CYS A 10 -15.11 -18.27 -21.20
N VAL A 11 -14.66 -17.11 -21.65
CA VAL A 11 -13.43 -16.44 -21.16
C VAL A 11 -13.79 -15.15 -20.45
N ASP A 12 -13.01 -14.77 -19.45
CA ASP A 12 -13.11 -13.44 -18.87
C ASP A 12 -12.21 -12.50 -19.66
N THR A 13 -12.84 -11.60 -20.42
CA THR A 13 -12.10 -10.65 -21.27
C THR A 13 -11.43 -9.55 -20.44
N GLN A 14 -11.66 -9.49 -19.13
CA GLN A 14 -11.07 -8.48 -18.26
C GLN A 14 -9.65 -8.84 -17.80
N ASP A 15 -9.30 -10.13 -17.77
CA ASP A 15 -8.02 -10.61 -17.26
C ASP A 15 -7.33 -11.65 -18.18
N ASP A 16 -8.00 -12.17 -19.22
CA ASP A 16 -7.39 -13.11 -20.16
C ASP A 16 -6.47 -12.38 -21.16
N PRO A 17 -5.13 -12.58 -21.10
CA PRO A 17 -4.19 -11.92 -21.99
C PRO A 17 -4.30 -12.35 -23.46
N ASN A 18 -5.05 -13.40 -23.78
CA ASN A 18 -5.33 -13.82 -25.15
C ASN A 18 -6.70 -13.33 -25.67
N ASN A 19 -7.53 -12.74 -24.80
CA ASN A 19 -8.88 -12.25 -25.12
C ASN A 19 -9.19 -10.89 -24.47
N CYS A 20 -8.18 -10.03 -24.33
CA CYS A 20 -8.26 -8.84 -23.50
C CYS A 20 -9.18 -7.77 -24.11
N GLY A 21 -10.26 -7.42 -23.42
CA GLY A 21 -11.32 -6.52 -23.88
C GLY A 21 -12.21 -7.06 -25.00
N SER A 22 -11.73 -8.04 -25.78
CA SER A 22 -12.48 -8.72 -26.85
C SER A 22 -11.84 -10.05 -27.26
N CYS A 23 -12.64 -10.96 -27.81
CA CYS A 23 -12.16 -12.28 -28.25
C CYS A 23 -11.01 -12.18 -29.25
N GLY A 24 -9.94 -12.94 -28.99
CA GLY A 24 -8.75 -12.99 -29.84
C GLY A 24 -7.82 -11.77 -29.77
N ASN A 25 -8.15 -10.76 -28.95
CA ASN A 25 -7.25 -9.63 -28.73
C ASN A 25 -6.14 -9.99 -27.75
N ARG A 26 -4.98 -10.38 -28.29
CA ARG A 26 -3.83 -10.82 -27.49
C ARG A 26 -2.92 -9.66 -27.13
N CYS A 27 -2.60 -9.53 -25.84
CA CYS A 27 -1.65 -8.54 -25.35
C CYS A 27 -0.21 -8.98 -25.61
N ALA A 28 0.60 -8.12 -26.24
CA ALA A 28 1.99 -8.42 -26.57
C ALA A 28 2.86 -8.65 -25.33
N SER A 29 2.54 -7.96 -24.23
CA SER A 29 3.13 -8.13 -22.90
C SER A 29 2.68 -9.40 -22.18
N GLY A 30 1.58 -10.02 -22.62
CA GLY A 30 0.91 -11.07 -21.87
C GLY A 30 0.15 -10.58 -20.63
N ILE A 31 -0.09 -9.27 -20.50
CA ILE A 31 -0.77 -8.67 -19.34
C ILE A 31 -2.08 -8.02 -19.79
N CYS A 32 -3.20 -8.48 -19.22
CA CYS A 32 -4.52 -7.87 -19.37
C CYS A 32 -5.01 -7.35 -18.02
N ILE A 33 -5.37 -6.08 -17.96
CA ILE A 33 -5.89 -5.43 -16.75
C ILE A 33 -7.12 -4.64 -17.15
N ASP A 34 -8.26 -4.95 -16.53
CA ASP A 34 -9.56 -4.32 -16.79
C ASP A 34 -9.90 -4.25 -18.30
N GLY A 35 -9.58 -5.33 -19.02
CA GLY A 35 -9.87 -5.45 -20.45
C GLY A 35 -8.96 -4.61 -21.35
N MET A 36 -7.85 -4.09 -20.82
CA MET A 36 -6.84 -3.36 -21.57
C MET A 36 -5.48 -4.05 -21.50
N CYS A 37 -4.80 -4.10 -22.65
CA CYS A 37 -3.43 -4.59 -22.71
C CYS A 37 -2.48 -3.60 -22.04
N SER A 38 -1.81 -4.04 -20.99
CA SER A 38 -0.85 -3.23 -20.25
C SER A 38 0.57 -3.60 -20.62
N VAL A 39 1.52 -2.66 -20.57
CA VAL A 39 2.95 -2.93 -20.80
C VAL A 39 3.67 -3.45 -19.55
N GLY A 40 3.01 -3.42 -18.38
CA GLY A 40 3.53 -3.90 -17.10
C GLY A 40 2.43 -4.04 -16.04
N PHE A 41 2.77 -4.51 -14.85
CA PHE A 41 1.86 -4.44 -13.70
C PHE A 41 1.88 -3.02 -13.12
N PRO A 42 0.73 -2.45 -12.71
CA PRO A 42 0.70 -1.17 -12.05
C PRO A 42 1.48 -1.22 -10.74
N GLY A 43 2.17 -0.14 -10.42
CA GLY A 43 2.72 0.08 -9.09
C GLY A 43 1.66 0.66 -8.16
N HIS A 44 1.95 0.66 -6.87
CA HIS A 44 1.01 1.13 -5.86
C HIS A 44 1.73 1.92 -4.78
N ILE A 45 1.11 3.01 -4.33
CA ILE A 45 1.55 3.80 -3.18
C ILE A 45 0.37 3.83 -2.20
N ILE A 46 0.58 3.28 -1.02
CA ILE A 46 -0.46 3.10 -0.01
C ILE A 46 0.02 3.74 1.29
N LEU A 47 -0.73 4.72 1.77
CA LEU A 47 -0.45 5.42 3.02
C LEU A 47 -1.53 5.05 4.04
N VAL A 48 -1.11 4.58 5.21
CA VAL A 48 -1.98 4.00 6.24
C VAL A 48 -1.77 4.75 7.56
N GLY A 49 -2.78 5.49 8.02
CA GLY A 49 -2.77 6.22 9.29
C GLY A 49 -3.30 5.44 10.49
N HIS A 50 -3.19 4.10 10.51
CA HIS A 50 -3.68 3.30 11.65
C HIS A 50 -2.58 3.04 12.67
N ASP A 51 -2.93 3.05 13.95
CA ASP A 51 -2.12 2.42 14.99
C ASP A 51 -2.11 0.89 14.82
N TYR A 52 -0.92 0.30 14.93
CA TYR A 52 -0.72 -1.14 14.93
C TYR A 52 -0.17 -1.69 16.25
N ALA A 53 0.18 -0.85 17.22
CA ALA A 53 0.59 -1.29 18.54
C ALA A 53 -0.62 -1.88 19.31
N SER A 54 -1.79 -1.26 19.15
CA SER A 54 -3.09 -1.86 19.44
C SER A 54 -3.87 -1.92 18.13
N ASN A 55 -4.28 -3.11 17.69
CA ASN A 55 -4.96 -3.26 16.40
C ASN A 55 -6.21 -4.14 16.44
N ARG A 56 -7.10 -3.90 15.48
CA ARG A 56 -8.34 -4.65 15.25
C ARG A 56 -8.24 -5.41 13.91
N VAL A 57 -9.09 -6.42 13.76
CA VAL A 57 -9.21 -7.21 12.53
C VAL A 57 -9.36 -6.34 11.27
N GLY A 58 -10.13 -5.25 11.34
CA GLY A 58 -10.31 -4.32 10.20
C GLY A 58 -9.02 -3.62 9.78
N GLN A 59 -8.23 -3.13 10.75
CA GLN A 59 -6.92 -2.52 10.49
C GLN A 59 -5.92 -3.57 10.00
N ASN A 60 -5.97 -4.79 10.54
CA ASN A 60 -5.08 -5.87 10.12
C ASN A 60 -5.30 -6.24 8.66
N ARG A 61 -6.57 -6.25 8.21
CA ARG A 61 -6.91 -6.43 6.80
C ARG A 61 -6.30 -5.33 5.93
N VAL A 62 -6.37 -4.06 6.32
CA VAL A 62 -5.74 -2.96 5.55
C VAL A 62 -4.23 -3.21 5.35
N ALA A 63 -3.48 -3.49 6.42
CA ALA A 63 -2.04 -3.72 6.34
C ALA A 63 -1.69 -4.91 5.44
N GLY A 64 -2.33 -6.06 5.67
CA GLY A 64 -2.07 -7.24 4.86
C GLY A 64 -2.51 -7.06 3.42
N ASN A 65 -3.69 -6.47 3.17
CA ASN A 65 -4.16 -6.21 1.81
C ASN A 65 -3.24 -5.25 1.05
N ALA A 66 -2.63 -4.27 1.73
CA ALA A 66 -1.66 -3.37 1.11
C ALA A 66 -0.43 -4.13 0.60
N VAL A 67 0.20 -4.96 1.44
CA VAL A 67 1.34 -5.82 1.03
C VAL A 67 0.93 -6.78 -0.09
N PHE A 68 -0.25 -7.39 0.04
CA PHE A 68 -0.79 -8.37 -0.89
C PHE A 68 -1.50 -7.76 -2.09
N THR A 69 -1.40 -6.44 -2.30
CA THR A 69 -1.70 -5.80 -3.58
C THR A 69 -0.66 -6.18 -4.63
N SER A 70 0.54 -6.58 -4.21
CA SER A 70 1.48 -7.27 -5.08
C SER A 70 0.88 -8.56 -5.65
N PHE A 71 1.08 -8.76 -6.96
CA PHE A 71 0.68 -9.96 -7.70
C PHE A 71 1.54 -11.18 -7.38
N ASP A 72 2.69 -11.01 -6.73
CA ASP A 72 3.57 -12.12 -6.38
C ASP A 72 2.97 -12.98 -5.25
N PRO A 73 2.86 -14.31 -5.38
CA PRO A 73 2.29 -15.16 -4.34
C PRO A 73 3.05 -15.10 -3.00
N GLU A 74 4.35 -14.80 -3.03
CA GLU A 74 5.23 -14.67 -1.86
C GLU A 74 6.16 -13.46 -2.02
N PRO A 75 5.64 -12.23 -1.87
CA PRO A 75 6.43 -11.04 -2.14
C PRO A 75 7.61 -10.93 -1.16
N HIS A 76 8.77 -10.56 -1.69
CA HIS A 76 9.87 -10.02 -0.91
C HIS A 76 9.53 -8.59 -0.51
N VAL A 77 9.42 -8.36 0.80
CA VAL A 77 9.04 -7.10 1.41
C VAL A 77 10.27 -6.50 2.05
N VAL A 78 10.87 -5.52 1.37
CA VAL A 78 11.93 -4.70 1.97
C VAL A 78 11.28 -3.80 3.00
N THR A 79 11.81 -3.80 4.22
CA THR A 79 11.29 -2.96 5.29
C THR A 79 12.32 -1.94 5.75
N PHE A 80 11.83 -0.75 6.09
CA PHE A 80 12.62 0.27 6.77
C PHE A 80 12.05 0.49 8.16
N GLU A 81 12.71 -0.11 9.16
CA GLU A 81 12.35 0.07 10.58
C GLU A 81 12.78 1.43 11.10
N GLY A 82 13.99 1.90 10.76
CA GLY A 82 14.49 3.20 11.18
C GLY A 82 14.36 3.42 12.69
N THR A 83 13.57 4.42 13.09
CA THR A 83 13.31 4.73 14.50
C THR A 83 11.99 4.14 15.04
N ALA A 84 11.34 3.27 14.27
CA ALA A 84 10.03 2.73 14.63
C ALA A 84 10.10 1.94 15.96
N PRO A 85 9.19 2.20 16.91
CA PRO A 85 9.07 1.40 18.12
C PRO A 85 8.83 -0.08 17.79
N THR A 86 9.54 -0.98 18.48
CA THR A 86 9.40 -2.43 18.29
C THR A 86 7.96 -2.94 18.42
N ALA A 87 7.14 -2.29 19.24
CA ALA A 87 5.72 -2.63 19.39
C ALA A 87 4.92 -2.40 18.10
N LEU A 88 5.18 -1.30 17.38
CA LEU A 88 4.53 -0.97 16.12
C LEU A 88 5.00 -1.90 15.00
N VAL A 89 6.31 -2.15 14.90
CA VAL A 89 6.89 -3.13 13.96
C VAL A 89 6.22 -4.50 14.11
N ARG A 90 6.24 -5.06 15.34
CA ARG A 90 5.61 -6.36 15.62
C ARG A 90 4.10 -6.36 15.41
N GLY A 91 3.46 -5.19 15.52
CA GLY A 91 2.03 -5.01 15.32
C GLY A 91 1.65 -5.13 13.85
N VAL A 92 2.37 -4.39 13.00
CA VAL A 92 2.23 -4.44 11.54
C VAL A 92 2.58 -5.84 11.02
N ASP A 93 3.68 -6.45 11.48
CA ASP A 93 4.08 -7.80 11.04
C ASP A 93 2.99 -8.83 11.36
N ARG A 94 2.45 -8.81 12.59
CA ARG A 94 1.34 -9.68 12.99
C ARG A 94 0.06 -9.44 12.18
N ALA A 95 -0.21 -8.19 11.82
CA ALA A 95 -1.34 -7.86 10.96
C ALA A 95 -1.20 -8.47 9.57
N ILE A 96 0.00 -8.39 8.98
CA ILE A 96 0.30 -8.99 7.67
C ILE A 96 0.23 -10.52 7.76
N ASP A 97 0.84 -11.13 8.78
CA ASP A 97 0.82 -12.59 9.01
C ASP A 97 -0.60 -13.14 9.17
N GLN A 98 -1.48 -12.39 9.84
CA GLN A 98 -2.87 -12.77 9.98
C GLN A 98 -3.53 -12.90 8.60
N VAL A 99 -3.38 -11.89 7.75
CA VAL A 99 -3.96 -11.88 6.39
C VAL A 99 -3.27 -12.92 5.50
N ALA A 100 -1.97 -13.12 5.63
CA ALA A 100 -1.22 -14.15 4.93
C ALA A 100 -1.82 -15.54 5.21
N THR A 101 -2.03 -15.84 6.49
CA THR A 101 -2.65 -17.08 6.96
C THR A 101 -4.08 -17.24 6.42
N GLU A 102 -4.91 -16.20 6.52
CA GLU A 102 -6.29 -16.22 6.02
C GLU A 102 -6.36 -16.48 4.50
N ARG A 103 -5.38 -16.01 3.73
CA ARG A 103 -5.32 -16.13 2.27
C ARG A 103 -4.47 -17.29 1.77
N SER A 104 -3.88 -18.08 2.67
CA SER A 104 -2.88 -19.11 2.31
C SER A 104 -1.74 -18.55 1.44
N ARG A 105 -1.27 -17.34 1.77
CA ARG A 105 -0.12 -16.68 1.16
C ARG A 105 1.06 -16.66 2.14
N ALA A 106 2.24 -16.34 1.63
CA ALA A 106 3.43 -16.08 2.42
C ALA A 106 4.00 -14.70 2.04
N TRP A 107 4.96 -14.20 2.82
CA TRP A 107 5.75 -13.02 2.51
C TRP A 107 7.12 -13.16 3.18
N THR A 108 8.16 -12.61 2.55
CA THR A 108 9.53 -12.65 3.10
C THR A 108 9.98 -11.24 3.47
N LYS A 109 10.25 -11.02 4.75
CA LYS A 109 10.75 -9.74 5.28
C LYS A 109 12.25 -9.60 5.04
N ILE A 110 12.68 -8.45 4.51
CA ILE A 110 14.08 -8.07 4.29
C ILE A 110 14.31 -6.72 4.95
N ASP A 111 14.97 -6.71 6.11
CA ASP A 111 15.21 -5.46 6.85
C ASP A 111 16.41 -4.74 6.28
N ALA A 112 16.21 -3.49 5.86
CA ALA A 112 17.22 -2.68 5.21
C ALA A 112 17.54 -1.43 6.03
N ALA A 113 18.83 -1.12 6.15
CA ALA A 113 19.28 0.21 6.54
C ALA A 113 18.95 1.24 5.45
N ALA A 114 18.94 2.53 5.79
CA ALA A 114 18.52 3.56 4.86
C ALA A 114 19.35 3.62 3.57
N ASP A 115 20.64 3.34 3.63
CA ASP A 115 21.55 3.30 2.49
C ASP A 115 21.45 2.00 1.65
N GLU A 116 20.86 0.94 2.20
CA GLU A 116 20.67 -0.36 1.55
C GLU A 116 19.37 -0.42 0.73
N VAL A 117 18.35 0.36 1.13
CA VAL A 117 17.01 0.35 0.50
C VAL A 117 17.07 0.41 -1.03
N PRO A 118 17.79 1.34 -1.69
CA PRO A 118 17.83 1.40 -3.15
C PRO A 118 18.31 0.10 -3.83
N ALA A 119 19.26 -0.61 -3.21
CA ALA A 119 19.81 -1.85 -3.75
C ALA A 119 18.83 -3.01 -3.54
N GLU A 120 18.25 -3.13 -2.34
CA GLU A 120 17.30 -4.21 -2.01
C GLU A 120 16.01 -4.12 -2.83
N LEU A 121 15.55 -2.90 -3.15
CA LEU A 121 14.38 -2.70 -3.99
C LEU A 121 14.52 -3.36 -5.36
N ALA A 122 15.74 -3.56 -5.89
CA ALA A 122 16.01 -4.16 -7.19
C ALA A 122 15.32 -5.51 -7.42
N GLN A 123 15.14 -6.30 -6.34
CA GLN A 123 14.56 -7.66 -6.39
C GLN A 123 13.29 -7.81 -5.54
N ALA A 124 12.90 -6.76 -4.82
CA ALA A 124 11.70 -6.74 -4.00
C ALA A 124 10.43 -6.49 -4.82
N GLN A 125 9.28 -6.82 -4.24
CA GLN A 125 7.96 -6.49 -4.79
C GLN A 125 7.26 -5.43 -3.94
N VAL A 126 7.59 -5.37 -2.65
CA VAL A 126 7.01 -4.42 -1.71
C VAL A 126 8.12 -3.70 -0.95
N PHE A 127 7.93 -2.39 -0.77
CA PHE A 127 8.67 -1.58 0.17
C PHE A 127 7.73 -1.13 1.30
N LEU A 128 8.10 -1.40 2.55
CA LEU A 128 7.29 -1.09 3.71
C LEU A 128 8.06 -0.17 4.66
N ILE A 129 7.52 1.01 4.93
CA ILE A 129 8.05 1.95 5.92
C ILE A 129 7.16 1.89 7.17
N TYR A 130 7.73 1.51 8.31
CA TYR A 130 7.03 1.56 9.60
C TYR A 130 6.94 3.00 10.12
N PRO A 131 6.06 3.32 11.10
CA PRO A 131 5.93 4.68 11.60
C PRO A 131 7.22 5.21 12.22
N GLN A 132 7.69 6.36 11.76
CA GLN A 132 8.97 6.95 12.15
C GLN A 132 8.84 8.00 13.26
N GLY A 133 7.91 7.80 14.20
CA GLY A 133 7.49 8.81 15.21
C GLY A 133 8.55 9.39 16.14
N ALA A 134 9.78 8.85 16.14
CA ALA A 134 10.91 9.34 16.93
C ALA A 134 11.98 10.07 16.11
N SER A 135 11.83 10.15 14.78
CA SER A 135 12.72 10.90 13.89
C SER A 135 12.34 12.38 13.81
N SER A 136 13.24 13.24 13.36
CA SER A 136 12.91 14.63 13.02
C SER A 136 12.44 14.78 11.56
N ASP A 137 11.70 15.86 11.27
CA ASP A 137 11.26 16.18 9.90
C ASP A 137 12.44 16.27 8.92
N MET A 138 13.57 16.84 9.37
CA MET A 138 14.77 16.97 8.56
C MET A 138 15.37 15.61 8.20
N GLU A 139 15.48 14.69 9.17
CA GLU A 139 16.02 13.35 8.93
C GLU A 139 15.14 12.55 7.96
N LEU A 140 13.82 12.60 8.14
CA LEU A 140 12.87 11.90 7.27
C LEU A 140 12.90 12.45 5.84
N PHE A 141 12.95 13.79 5.72
CA PHE A 141 13.06 14.45 4.43
C PHE A 141 14.37 14.08 3.72
N ASP A 142 15.51 14.16 4.42
CA ASP A 142 16.83 13.89 3.83
C ASP A 142 16.97 12.43 3.40
N ILE A 143 16.56 11.47 4.22
CA ILE A 143 16.58 10.04 3.88
C ILE A 143 15.72 9.78 2.63
N ALA A 144 14.46 10.22 2.65
CA ALA A 144 13.52 9.95 1.56
C ALA A 144 14.00 10.52 0.22
N ARG A 145 14.66 11.69 0.22
CA ARG A 145 15.22 12.27 -1.00
C ARG A 145 16.29 11.40 -1.65
N THR A 146 17.04 10.63 -0.87
CA THR A 146 18.03 9.68 -1.41
C THR A 146 17.38 8.52 -2.17
N TRP A 147 16.12 8.20 -1.88
CA TRP A 147 15.40 7.09 -2.50
C TRP A 147 14.59 7.45 -3.74
N THR A 148 14.39 8.74 -4.03
CA THR A 148 13.52 9.27 -5.11
C THR A 148 13.63 8.48 -6.43
N VAL A 149 14.87 8.31 -6.95
CA VAL A 149 15.09 7.62 -8.24
C VAL A 149 14.76 6.13 -8.16
N ALA A 150 15.13 5.49 -7.04
CA ALA A 150 14.86 4.06 -6.84
C ALA A 150 13.35 3.81 -6.70
N LEU A 151 12.63 4.69 -6.01
CA LEU A 151 11.18 4.57 -5.81
C LEU A 151 10.36 4.86 -7.08
N ASP A 152 10.75 5.85 -7.89
CA ASP A 152 10.11 6.07 -9.20
C ASP A 152 10.31 4.84 -10.11
N THR A 153 11.54 4.33 -10.19
CA THR A 153 11.83 3.10 -10.96
C THR A 153 11.06 1.90 -10.41
N PHE A 154 11.04 1.73 -9.09
CA PHE A 154 10.39 0.61 -8.41
C PHE A 154 8.88 0.59 -8.64
N THR A 155 8.21 1.73 -8.49
CA THR A 155 6.76 1.84 -8.70
C THR A 155 6.38 1.69 -10.18
N ARG A 156 7.13 2.26 -11.12
CA ARG A 156 6.85 2.09 -12.56
C ARG A 156 6.97 0.66 -13.07
N ARG A 157 7.75 -0.20 -12.39
CA ARG A 157 7.83 -1.64 -12.73
C ARG A 157 6.83 -2.52 -11.98
N GLY A 158 5.87 -1.93 -11.27
CA GLY A 158 4.83 -2.66 -10.54
C GLY A 158 5.10 -2.85 -9.04
N GLY A 159 6.10 -2.16 -8.48
CA GLY A 159 6.39 -2.22 -7.05
C GLY A 159 5.33 -1.54 -6.19
N VAL A 160 5.13 -2.07 -4.98
CA VAL A 160 4.17 -1.54 -3.99
C VAL A 160 4.93 -0.84 -2.87
N VAL A 161 4.67 0.43 -2.64
CA VAL A 161 5.17 1.19 -1.48
C VAL A 161 4.05 1.31 -0.46
N VAL A 162 4.27 0.82 0.75
CA VAL A 162 3.35 0.92 1.89
C VAL A 162 4.01 1.74 2.98
N VAL A 163 3.37 2.82 3.41
CA VAL A 163 3.84 3.66 4.51
C VAL A 163 2.82 3.65 5.63
N PHE A 164 3.27 3.29 6.81
CA PHE A 164 2.49 3.39 8.03
C PHE A 164 2.82 4.69 8.74
N ASP A 165 1.79 5.43 9.11
CA ASP A 165 1.89 6.66 9.89
C ASP A 165 1.07 6.52 11.17
N GLY A 166 1.40 7.36 12.15
CA GLY A 166 0.72 7.41 13.44
C GLY A 166 1.09 8.68 14.18
N GLU A 167 0.61 8.82 15.41
CA GLU A 167 0.92 9.96 16.26
C GLU A 167 2.44 10.21 16.34
N SER A 168 2.83 11.46 16.14
CA SER A 168 4.22 11.89 16.19
C SER A 168 4.34 13.33 16.70
N SER A 169 5.51 13.72 17.18
CA SER A 169 5.82 15.12 17.53
C SER A 169 6.30 15.94 16.33
N HIS A 170 6.29 15.35 15.13
CA HIS A 170 6.79 15.89 13.88
C HIS A 170 5.66 15.92 12.84
N SER A 171 5.95 16.24 11.57
CA SER A 171 4.92 16.43 10.55
C SER A 171 4.20 15.13 10.16
N GLY A 172 4.92 14.01 10.19
CA GLY A 172 4.41 12.65 10.08
C GLY A 172 5.35 11.77 9.27
N THR A 173 5.11 10.46 9.23
CA THR A 173 5.89 9.55 8.36
C THR A 173 5.54 9.77 6.88
N TRP A 174 4.31 10.22 6.60
CA TRP A 174 3.81 10.56 5.26
C TRP A 174 4.75 11.51 4.49
N GLN A 175 5.48 12.38 5.18
CA GLN A 175 6.39 13.34 4.55
C GLN A 175 7.50 12.66 3.75
N MET A 176 7.84 11.40 4.06
CA MET A 176 8.79 10.62 3.25
C MET A 176 8.25 10.37 1.84
N LEU A 177 6.93 10.14 1.69
CA LEU A 177 6.30 10.02 0.37
C LEU A 177 6.33 11.36 -0.38
N ALA A 178 6.07 12.46 0.32
CA ALA A 178 6.08 13.80 -0.27
C ALA A 178 7.51 14.20 -0.71
N ALA A 179 8.52 13.96 0.12
CA ALA A 179 9.92 14.21 -0.18
C ALA A 179 10.45 13.36 -1.34
N ALA A 180 9.94 12.13 -1.49
CA ALA A 180 10.21 11.26 -2.64
C ALA A 180 9.37 11.60 -3.89
N GLY A 181 8.46 12.58 -3.81
CA GLY A 181 7.60 12.99 -4.92
C GLY A 181 6.50 11.98 -5.29
N LEU A 182 6.15 11.08 -4.37
CA LEU A 182 5.22 9.98 -4.62
C LEU A 182 3.77 10.32 -4.28
N LEU A 183 3.54 10.97 -3.14
CA LEU A 183 2.21 11.36 -2.62
C LEU A 183 2.38 12.41 -1.53
N ASP A 184 1.66 13.52 -1.63
CA ASP A 184 1.58 14.56 -0.60
C ASP A 184 0.26 14.42 0.19
N ALA A 185 0.35 14.32 1.52
CA ALA A 185 -0.82 14.15 2.39
C ALA A 185 -1.18 15.44 3.15
N GLY A 186 -0.41 16.53 2.94
CA GLY A 186 -0.61 17.87 3.52
C GLY A 186 -0.30 17.99 5.02
N GLY A 187 -0.57 16.93 5.79
CA GLY A 187 -0.43 16.90 7.23
C GLY A 187 -1.05 15.64 7.82
N HIS A 188 -0.91 15.46 9.13
CA HIS A 188 -1.63 14.43 9.85
C HIS A 188 -2.26 14.97 11.14
N THR A 189 -3.37 14.38 11.57
CA THR A 189 -4.07 14.73 12.82
C THR A 189 -4.52 13.46 13.51
N VAL A 190 -4.24 13.34 14.81
CA VAL A 190 -4.67 12.19 15.63
C VAL A 190 -6.20 12.12 15.71
N VAL A 191 -6.77 10.93 15.51
CA VAL A 191 -8.22 10.64 15.53
C VAL A 191 -8.55 9.47 16.45
N THR A 192 -7.74 9.26 17.48
CA THR A 192 -7.86 8.13 18.41
C THR A 192 -9.25 8.03 19.04
N GLY A 193 -9.86 6.84 18.94
CA GLY A 193 -11.17 6.56 19.49
C GLY A 193 -12.35 6.98 18.60
N ASP A 194 -12.10 7.78 17.55
CA ASP A 194 -13.13 8.21 16.62
C ASP A 194 -13.57 7.06 15.69
N GLU A 195 -14.77 7.18 15.12
CA GLU A 195 -15.27 6.22 14.16
C GLU A 195 -14.68 6.48 12.76
N LEU A 196 -14.15 5.42 12.16
CA LEU A 196 -13.67 5.38 10.79
C LEU A 196 -14.69 4.66 9.90
N ALA A 197 -14.77 5.07 8.64
CA ALA A 197 -15.66 4.48 7.64
C ALA A 197 -14.89 3.99 6.41
N LEU A 198 -15.29 2.84 5.88
CA LEU A 198 -14.80 2.36 4.58
C LEU A 198 -15.53 3.11 3.46
N THR A 199 -14.79 3.87 2.65
CA THR A 199 -15.33 4.66 1.53
C THR A 199 -14.95 4.09 0.18
N GLY A 200 -13.78 3.48 0.06
CA GLY A 200 -13.27 2.89 -1.19
C GLY A 200 -13.54 1.40 -1.29
N ALA A 201 -14.79 0.94 -1.15
CA ALA A 201 -15.10 -0.49 -1.02
C ALA A 201 -14.71 -1.36 -2.25
N SER A 202 -14.50 -0.76 -3.42
CA SER A 202 -14.01 -1.45 -4.62
C SER A 202 -12.49 -1.56 -4.68
N ASP A 203 -11.77 -0.89 -3.77
CA ASP A 203 -10.32 -0.90 -3.70
C ASP A 203 -9.81 -2.26 -3.19
N THR A 204 -8.69 -2.75 -3.73
CA THR A 204 -8.07 -4.02 -3.29
C THR A 204 -7.66 -3.98 -1.82
N VAL A 205 -7.27 -2.81 -1.31
CA VAL A 205 -6.92 -2.59 0.10
C VAL A 205 -8.15 -2.71 1.00
N ALA A 206 -9.36 -2.48 0.48
CA ALA A 206 -10.62 -2.57 1.23
C ALA A 206 -11.13 -4.01 1.46
N PHE A 207 -10.51 -5.02 0.86
CA PHE A 207 -11.04 -6.38 0.88
C PHE A 207 -11.27 -6.93 2.30
N GLY A 208 -12.54 -7.19 2.64
CA GLY A 208 -12.96 -7.71 3.94
C GLY A 208 -12.89 -6.72 5.10
N VAL A 209 -12.49 -5.46 4.85
CA VAL A 209 -12.46 -4.41 5.87
C VAL A 209 -13.91 -4.07 6.30
N PRO A 210 -14.21 -3.99 7.60
CA PRO A 210 -15.54 -3.62 8.08
C PRO A 210 -15.95 -2.22 7.59
N LEU A 211 -17.25 -2.01 7.35
CA LEU A 211 -17.76 -0.72 6.89
C LEU A 211 -17.50 0.42 7.88
N ARG A 212 -17.47 0.11 9.18
CA ARG A 212 -17.18 1.05 10.27
C ARG A 212 -16.39 0.36 11.37
N TYR A 213 -15.44 1.07 11.96
CA TYR A 213 -14.67 0.61 13.12
C TYR A 213 -13.99 1.80 13.82
N ALA A 214 -13.62 1.63 15.09
CA ALA A 214 -12.95 2.68 15.84
C ALA A 214 -11.45 2.77 15.48
N ALA A 215 -10.94 3.99 15.43
CA ALA A 215 -9.52 4.32 15.37
C ALA A 215 -8.81 3.92 16.68
N GLU A 216 -7.69 3.22 16.57
CA GLU A 216 -6.87 2.81 17.72
C GLU A 216 -5.91 3.90 18.18
N SER A 217 -5.23 3.64 19.30
CA SER A 217 -4.59 4.61 20.24
C SER A 217 -3.74 5.73 19.64
N THR A 218 -3.09 5.52 18.49
CA THR A 218 -2.25 6.52 17.82
C THR A 218 -2.59 6.70 16.33
N SER A 219 -3.82 6.36 15.94
CA SER A 219 -4.27 6.50 14.55
C SER A 219 -4.41 7.97 14.16
N VAL A 220 -4.10 8.28 12.91
CA VAL A 220 -4.14 9.62 12.33
C VAL A 220 -4.99 9.63 11.07
N ARG A 221 -5.64 10.76 10.80
CA ARG A 221 -6.11 11.13 9.46
C ARG A 221 -5.08 12.05 8.80
N PHE A 222 -5.16 12.19 7.49
CA PHE A 222 -4.41 13.15 6.70
C PHE A 222 -5.29 14.33 6.27
N ASP A 223 -4.66 15.40 5.81
CA ASP A 223 -5.34 16.63 5.42
C ASP A 223 -5.65 16.68 3.92
N GLU A 224 -4.86 15.99 3.10
CA GLU A 224 -4.99 15.96 1.64
C GLU A 224 -4.94 14.53 1.08
N THR A 225 -5.36 14.38 -0.17
CA THR A 225 -5.26 13.10 -0.90
C THR A 225 -4.24 13.14 -2.04
N ASP A 226 -3.88 14.33 -2.52
CA ASP A 226 -3.09 14.53 -3.74
C ASP A 226 -3.63 13.69 -4.93
N GLY A 227 -4.95 13.59 -5.05
CA GLY A 227 -5.60 12.80 -6.11
C GLY A 227 -5.54 11.28 -5.93
N ALA A 228 -5.00 10.77 -4.81
CA ALA A 228 -5.12 9.37 -4.42
C ALA A 228 -6.58 9.01 -4.06
N GLY A 229 -6.92 7.73 -4.24
CA GLY A 229 -8.19 7.18 -3.77
C GLY A 229 -8.22 7.10 -2.25
N VAL A 230 -9.41 7.28 -1.66
CA VAL A 230 -9.63 7.17 -0.22
C VAL A 230 -10.28 5.83 0.11
N VAL A 231 -9.52 4.94 0.74
CA VAL A 231 -9.99 3.60 1.12
C VAL A 231 -10.80 3.67 2.42
N VAL A 232 -10.24 4.35 3.43
CA VAL A 232 -10.84 4.57 4.74
C VAL A 232 -10.81 6.05 5.05
N SER A 233 -11.90 6.59 5.59
CA SER A 233 -12.05 8.00 5.96
C SER A 233 -12.47 8.18 7.41
N HIS A 234 -11.96 9.25 8.01
CA HIS A 234 -12.58 9.97 9.12
C HIS A 234 -13.48 11.10 8.55
N PRO A 235 -14.52 11.59 9.24
CA PRO A 235 -15.35 12.71 8.76
C PRO A 235 -14.57 13.94 8.29
N ASP A 236 -13.42 14.20 8.90
CA ASP A 236 -12.57 15.37 8.61
C ASP A 236 -11.35 15.07 7.70
N GLY A 237 -11.23 13.86 7.14
CA GLY A 237 -10.13 13.55 6.23
C GLY A 237 -9.88 12.05 5.98
N PRO A 238 -9.04 11.71 4.99
CA PRO A 238 -8.66 10.32 4.71
C PRO A 238 -7.81 9.72 5.84
N VAL A 239 -7.94 8.42 6.09
CA VAL A 239 -7.07 7.66 6.99
C VAL A 239 -6.25 6.62 6.23
N VAL A 240 -6.77 6.13 5.10
CA VAL A 240 -6.02 5.26 4.19
C VAL A 240 -6.14 5.79 2.78
N LEU A 241 -4.99 6.10 2.19
CA LEU A 241 -4.88 6.55 0.80
C LEU A 241 -4.24 5.46 -0.05
N HIS A 242 -4.71 5.35 -1.28
CA HIS A 242 -4.16 4.42 -2.26
C HIS A 242 -4.07 5.11 -3.63
N ARG A 243 -2.86 5.15 -4.19
CA ARG A 243 -2.56 5.62 -5.53
C ARG A 243 -2.00 4.50 -6.38
N THR A 244 -2.58 4.31 -7.56
CA THR A 244 -2.05 3.42 -8.59
C THR A 244 -1.08 4.18 -9.47
N VAL A 245 0.09 3.59 -9.74
CA VAL A 245 1.12 4.12 -10.65
C VAL A 245 1.04 3.30 -11.93
N THR A 246 0.77 3.97 -13.04
CA THR A 246 0.74 3.29 -14.36
C THR A 246 2.19 3.06 -14.86
N PRO A 247 2.46 1.89 -15.48
CA PRO A 247 3.78 1.58 -16.03
C PRO A 247 4.22 2.53 -17.15
#